data_AF-A0A0Q3PCX5-F1
#
_entry.id   AF-A0A0Q3PCX5-F1
#
_cell.length_a   1.000
_cell.length_b   1.000
_cell.length_c   1.000
_cell.angle_alpha   90.00
_cell.angle_beta   90.00
_cell.angle_gamma   90.00
#
_symmetry.space_group_name_H-M   'P 1'
#
loop_
_entity.id
_entity.type
_entity.pdbx_description
1 polymer ?
#
loop_
_entity_poly.entity_id
_entity_poly.type
_entity_poly.pdbx_seq_one_letter_code
_entity_poly.pdbx_strand_id
1 'polypeptide(L)'
;MNYTFKNTEINNKKASDFETKSLLYLIGNKKEIEYVTFDCFNDVSGVNKQHDKIWDIQSKNEKSLSPKKIGKYLFTLFDNFISTFSFQEFIFFAPILNVSYKININQNIYNLNNIEEKTRIRILNGLKEEVLRVKGNSIDYSQQIEEFTKKVFIVEDNNTENEYIKSVTKFKKTNIKSDDFYNSVFTDLRNIQTTKKNSYIENETISEIRDVLNFNRHLTTTDVETLIISRIIGIEIFNYYSIPIYFFHLIKDYNTEDVKDIIQECNSNLSRAFFNKNSNQIFWNICEKIITFLNKNDSKDVNYIFDQAFSKYTFRILYLKDLTIKYLISIIIEGTR
;
A
#
# COMPACT_ATOMS: atom_id res chain seq x y z
N MET A 1 -17.09 -2.69 -24.41
CA MET A 1 -17.65 -1.68 -23.49
C MET A 1 -16.46 -0.98 -22.89
N ASN A 2 -16.36 0.34 -23.01
CA ASN A 2 -15.15 1.07 -22.66
C ASN A 2 -15.41 1.87 -21.39
N TYR A 3 -14.44 1.86 -20.48
CA TYR A 3 -14.40 2.77 -19.35
C TYR A 3 -13.61 4.01 -19.76
N THR A 4 -14.13 5.19 -19.46
CA THR A 4 -13.47 6.47 -19.74
C THR A 4 -13.07 7.11 -18.42
N PHE A 5 -11.80 7.48 -18.28
CA PHE A 5 -11.36 8.24 -17.12
C PHE A 5 -11.99 9.63 -17.16
N LYS A 6 -12.82 9.92 -16.17
CA LYS A 6 -13.54 11.17 -16.01
C LYS A 6 -13.24 11.70 -14.61
N ASN A 7 -13.11 13.01 -14.49
CA ASN A 7 -12.82 13.67 -13.21
C ASN A 7 -11.41 13.36 -12.68
N THR A 8 -10.41 13.25 -13.56
CA THR A 8 -9.02 13.29 -13.11
C THR A 8 -8.76 14.70 -12.58
N GLU A 9 -8.21 14.82 -11.37
CA GLU A 9 -7.99 16.13 -10.76
C GLU A 9 -6.87 16.88 -11.49
N ILE A 10 -7.21 17.62 -12.55
CA ILE A 10 -6.29 18.39 -13.41
C ILE A 10 -5.39 19.35 -12.59
N ASN A 11 -5.86 19.79 -11.41
CA ASN A 11 -5.21 20.82 -10.60
C ASN A 11 -4.43 20.29 -9.38
N ASN A 12 -4.59 19.03 -8.97
CA ASN A 12 -3.88 18.48 -7.81
C ASN A 12 -2.64 17.72 -8.25
N LYS A 13 -1.60 18.49 -8.62
CA LYS A 13 -0.28 17.94 -8.97
C LYS A 13 0.40 17.20 -7.81
N LYS A 14 -0.07 17.36 -6.57
CA LYS A 14 0.53 16.75 -5.37
C LYS A 14 -0.47 15.79 -4.73
N ALA A 15 -0.01 14.57 -4.44
CA ALA A 15 -0.81 13.61 -3.67
C ALA A 15 -1.11 14.17 -2.27
N SER A 16 -2.29 13.90 -1.75
CA SER A 16 -2.65 14.28 -0.37
C SER A 16 -2.18 13.23 0.64
N ASP A 17 -1.98 13.62 1.90
CA ASP A 17 -1.63 12.66 2.96
C ASP A 17 -2.74 11.61 3.12
N PHE A 18 -4.00 12.00 2.90
CA PHE A 18 -5.16 11.11 2.96
C PHE A 18 -5.19 10.08 1.83
N GLU A 19 -4.83 10.47 0.60
CA GLU A 19 -4.66 9.54 -0.51
C GLU A 19 -3.59 8.50 -0.17
N THR A 20 -2.42 8.93 0.31
CA THR A 20 -1.33 8.01 0.67
C THR A 20 -1.73 7.08 1.83
N LYS A 21 -2.43 7.60 2.87
CA LYS A 21 -3.00 6.75 3.94
C LYS A 21 -3.98 5.72 3.39
N SER A 22 -4.84 6.10 2.45
CA SER A 22 -5.80 5.18 1.86
C SER A 22 -5.15 4.08 0.99
N LEU A 23 -4.05 4.40 0.28
CA LEU A 23 -3.21 3.38 -0.36
C LEU A 23 -2.64 2.40 0.66
N LEU A 24 -2.11 2.90 1.78
CA LEU A 24 -1.52 2.04 2.80
C LEU A 24 -2.59 1.19 3.50
N TYR A 25 -3.78 1.76 3.69
CA TYR A 25 -4.95 1.02 4.17
C TYR A 25 -5.28 -0.16 3.26
N LEU A 26 -5.35 0.05 1.94
CA LEU A 26 -5.59 -1.02 0.97
C LEU A 26 -4.56 -2.12 1.09
N ILE A 27 -3.27 -1.78 1.04
CA ILE A 27 -2.18 -2.76 1.08
C ILE A 27 -2.18 -3.52 2.42
N GLY A 28 -2.31 -2.80 3.55
CA GLY A 28 -2.27 -3.39 4.88
C GLY A 28 -3.48 -4.28 5.22
N ASN A 29 -4.66 -3.98 4.67
CA ASN A 29 -5.91 -4.65 5.06
C ASN A 29 -6.47 -5.61 4.00
N LYS A 30 -6.08 -5.51 2.73
CA LYS A 30 -6.66 -6.29 1.62
C LYS A 30 -5.57 -7.09 0.89
N LYS A 31 -5.34 -8.32 1.35
CA LYS A 31 -4.24 -9.20 0.89
C LYS A 31 -4.27 -9.58 -0.61
N GLU A 32 -5.40 -9.41 -1.27
CA GLU A 32 -5.56 -9.73 -2.70
C GLU A 32 -5.03 -8.64 -3.63
N ILE A 33 -4.75 -7.45 -3.10
CA ILE A 33 -4.30 -6.30 -3.90
C ILE A 33 -2.84 -6.51 -4.33
N GLU A 34 -2.64 -6.41 -5.64
CA GLU A 34 -1.31 -6.48 -6.28
C GLU A 34 -0.87 -5.11 -6.77
N TYR A 35 -1.81 -4.33 -7.31
CA TYR A 35 -1.58 -3.00 -7.86
C TYR A 35 -2.45 -1.97 -7.15
N VAL A 36 -1.93 -0.77 -6.93
CA VAL A 36 -2.68 0.39 -6.47
C VAL A 36 -2.54 1.50 -7.50
N THR A 37 -3.64 1.96 -8.07
CA THR A 37 -3.72 2.99 -9.11
C THR A 37 -4.15 4.34 -8.55
N PHE A 38 -3.71 5.45 -9.16
CA PHE A 38 -3.92 6.82 -8.69
C PHE A 38 -4.67 7.69 -9.69
N ASP A 39 -5.75 8.35 -9.25
CA ASP A 39 -6.69 9.13 -10.08
C ASP A 39 -7.02 8.47 -11.43
N CYS A 40 -7.18 7.15 -11.43
CA CYS A 40 -7.65 6.40 -12.60
C CYS A 40 -9.16 6.20 -12.46
N PHE A 41 -9.58 5.25 -11.63
CA PHE A 41 -11.01 5.03 -11.37
C PHE A 41 -11.56 6.04 -10.36
N ASN A 42 -10.77 6.36 -9.34
CA ASN A 42 -11.06 7.31 -8.27
C ASN A 42 -9.73 7.78 -7.67
N ASP A 43 -9.76 8.51 -6.55
CA ASP A 43 -8.53 9.01 -5.88
C ASP A 43 -7.46 7.91 -5.75
N VAL A 44 -7.86 6.75 -5.22
CA VAL A 44 -7.02 5.55 -5.10
C VAL A 44 -7.88 4.31 -5.35
N SER A 45 -7.36 3.36 -6.13
CA SER A 45 -8.05 2.07 -6.32
C SER A 45 -7.06 0.91 -6.26
N GLY A 46 -7.45 -0.17 -5.60
CA GLY A 46 -6.69 -1.42 -5.54
C GLY A 46 -7.15 -2.39 -6.62
N VAL A 47 -6.23 -3.07 -7.28
CA VAL A 47 -6.50 -4.09 -8.30
C VAL A 47 -5.75 -5.36 -7.95
N ASN A 48 -6.42 -6.51 -8.07
CA ASN A 48 -5.77 -7.80 -7.83
C ASN A 48 -4.90 -8.25 -9.02
N LYS A 49 -4.12 -9.31 -8.82
CA LYS A 49 -3.21 -9.86 -9.83
C LYS A 49 -3.91 -10.30 -11.12
N GLN A 50 -5.14 -10.76 -11.04
CA GLN A 50 -5.93 -11.22 -12.18
C GLN A 50 -6.62 -10.08 -12.94
N HIS A 51 -6.61 -8.86 -12.39
CA HIS A 51 -7.29 -7.69 -12.95
C HIS A 51 -8.81 -7.90 -13.11
N ASP A 52 -9.43 -8.66 -12.23
CA ASP A 52 -10.88 -8.93 -12.23
C ASP A 52 -11.60 -8.37 -10.98
N LYS A 53 -10.84 -7.87 -9.99
CA LYS A 53 -11.39 -7.21 -8.79
C LYS A 53 -10.77 -5.83 -8.60
N ILE A 54 -11.62 -4.86 -8.33
CA ILE A 54 -11.23 -3.48 -8.00
C ILE A 54 -11.83 -3.07 -6.65
N TRP A 55 -10.99 -2.58 -5.74
CA TRP A 55 -11.40 -1.89 -4.52
C TRP A 55 -11.29 -0.40 -4.77
N ASP A 56 -12.43 0.30 -4.81
CA ASP A 56 -12.46 1.72 -5.15
C ASP A 56 -12.49 2.60 -3.92
N ILE A 57 -11.56 3.55 -3.80
CA ILE A 57 -11.52 4.50 -2.69
C ILE A 57 -11.73 5.92 -3.18
N GLN A 58 -12.72 6.57 -2.59
CA GLN A 58 -12.84 8.02 -2.57
C GLN A 58 -12.32 8.54 -1.23
N SER A 59 -11.25 9.34 -1.25
CA SER A 59 -10.56 9.84 -0.06
C SER A 59 -10.82 11.34 0.14
N LYS A 60 -11.29 11.76 1.31
CA LYS A 60 -11.61 13.18 1.54
C LYS A 60 -11.15 13.68 2.89
N ASN A 61 -10.17 14.58 2.90
CA ASN A 61 -9.62 15.18 4.11
C ASN A 61 -10.28 16.51 4.45
N GLU A 62 -11.47 16.46 5.05
CA GLU A 62 -12.16 17.65 5.54
C GLU A 62 -12.49 17.57 7.01
N LYS A 63 -12.10 18.60 7.77
CA LYS A 63 -12.31 18.68 9.22
C LYS A 63 -13.78 18.55 9.66
N SER A 64 -14.72 18.95 8.80
CA SER A 64 -16.16 18.86 9.10
C SER A 64 -16.94 18.41 7.88
N LEU A 65 -17.15 17.11 7.79
CA LEU A 65 -17.97 16.49 6.74
C LEU A 65 -19.44 16.51 7.15
N SER A 66 -20.20 17.48 6.62
CA SER A 66 -21.65 17.46 6.79
C SER A 66 -22.27 16.25 6.04
N PRO A 67 -23.41 15.71 6.50
CA PRO A 67 -24.01 14.53 5.88
C PRO A 67 -24.31 14.72 4.40
N LYS A 68 -24.80 15.91 4.04
CA LYS A 68 -25.07 16.27 2.64
C LYS A 68 -23.80 16.28 1.80
N LYS A 69 -22.67 16.72 2.37
CA LYS A 69 -21.37 16.75 1.69
C LYS A 69 -20.78 15.36 1.51
N ILE A 70 -20.92 14.48 2.51
CA ILE A 70 -20.60 13.05 2.37
C ILE A 70 -21.36 12.48 1.17
N GLY A 71 -22.66 12.72 1.09
CA GLY A 71 -23.50 12.29 -0.04
C GLY A 71 -22.97 12.73 -1.41
N LYS A 72 -22.56 14.00 -1.53
CA LYS A 72 -21.95 14.51 -2.77
C LYS A 72 -20.63 13.80 -3.12
N TYR A 73 -19.78 13.52 -2.12
CA TYR A 73 -18.52 12.83 -2.36
C TYR A 73 -18.67 11.36 -2.74
N LEU A 74 -19.77 10.72 -2.34
CA LEU A 74 -20.10 9.38 -2.79
C LEU A 74 -20.43 9.29 -4.28
N PHE A 75 -20.64 10.41 -4.98
CA PHE A 75 -21.00 10.41 -6.39
C PHE A 75 -19.98 9.67 -7.27
N THR A 76 -18.67 9.87 -7.09
CA THR A 76 -17.65 9.19 -7.94
C THR A 76 -17.69 7.68 -7.76
N LEU A 77 -17.87 7.19 -6.52
CA LEU A 77 -18.06 5.77 -6.24
C LEU A 77 -19.34 5.24 -6.89
N PHE A 78 -20.43 6.02 -6.83
CA PHE A 78 -21.69 5.68 -7.49
C PHE A 78 -21.55 5.65 -9.02
N ASP A 79 -20.82 6.58 -9.62
CA ASP A 79 -20.59 6.61 -11.07
C ASP A 79 -19.80 5.36 -11.52
N ASN A 80 -18.83 4.93 -10.72
CA ASN A 80 -18.11 3.67 -10.93
C ASN A 80 -19.02 2.45 -10.74
N PHE A 81 -19.94 2.49 -9.77
CA PHE A 81 -20.92 1.41 -9.54
C PHE A 81 -21.83 1.15 -10.74
N ILE A 82 -22.25 2.20 -11.46
CA ILE A 82 -23.08 2.08 -12.67
C ILE A 82 -22.26 1.97 -13.96
N SER A 83 -20.94 1.95 -13.86
CA SER A 83 -20.04 1.87 -15.02
C SER A 83 -20.00 0.46 -15.61
N THR A 84 -19.27 0.31 -16.71
CA THR A 84 -19.11 -0.97 -17.41
C THR A 84 -18.24 -1.98 -16.66
N PHE A 85 -17.46 -1.53 -15.68
CA PHE A 85 -16.58 -2.40 -14.89
C PHE A 85 -17.24 -2.81 -13.58
N SER A 86 -16.92 -4.03 -13.14
CA SER A 86 -17.39 -4.54 -11.86
C SER A 86 -16.37 -4.23 -10.78
N PHE A 87 -16.82 -3.51 -9.75
CA PHE A 87 -16.01 -3.18 -8.58
C PHE A 87 -16.41 -4.09 -7.41
N GLN A 88 -15.40 -4.60 -6.71
CA GLN A 88 -15.54 -5.53 -5.60
C GLN A 88 -16.01 -4.83 -4.32
N GLU A 89 -15.56 -3.60 -4.09
CA GLU A 89 -15.86 -2.84 -2.86
C GLU A 89 -15.77 -1.34 -3.15
N PHE A 90 -16.67 -0.55 -2.54
CA PHE A 90 -16.66 0.91 -2.61
C PHE A 90 -16.40 1.47 -1.22
N ILE A 91 -15.36 2.28 -1.09
CA ILE A 91 -14.86 2.76 0.20
C ILE A 91 -14.82 4.27 0.18
N PHE A 92 -15.52 4.89 1.13
CA PHE A 92 -15.38 6.30 1.46
C PHE A 92 -14.41 6.43 2.64
N PHE A 93 -13.20 6.91 2.35
CA PHE A 93 -12.13 7.08 3.34
C PHE A 93 -12.10 8.53 3.83
N ALA A 94 -12.40 8.74 5.10
CA ALA A 94 -12.68 10.06 5.67
C ALA A 94 -12.10 10.21 7.09
N PRO A 95 -11.92 11.44 7.61
CA PRO A 95 -11.67 11.65 9.03
C PRO A 95 -12.79 11.06 9.90
N ILE A 96 -12.51 10.91 11.19
CA ILE A 96 -13.51 10.52 12.19
C ILE A 96 -14.76 11.41 12.05
N LEU A 97 -15.90 10.78 11.76
CA LEU A 97 -17.16 11.50 11.57
C LEU A 97 -17.74 11.90 12.92
N ASN A 98 -18.69 12.84 12.89
CA ASN A 98 -19.38 13.27 14.09
C ASN A 98 -20.06 12.07 14.77
N VAL A 99 -19.81 11.89 16.08
CA VAL A 99 -20.34 10.78 16.87
C VAL A 99 -21.87 10.68 16.77
N SER A 100 -22.58 11.81 16.67
CA SER A 100 -24.04 11.85 16.50
C SER A 100 -24.56 11.32 15.16
N TYR A 101 -23.67 10.99 14.24
CA TYR A 101 -24.01 10.37 12.95
C TYR A 101 -24.08 8.85 13.05
N LYS A 102 -23.49 8.24 14.08
CA LYS A 102 -23.28 6.80 14.20
C LYS A 102 -24.24 6.19 15.21
N ILE A 103 -24.72 4.97 14.90
CA ILE A 103 -25.44 4.11 15.83
C ILE A 103 -24.44 3.45 16.79
N ASN A 104 -23.42 2.78 16.24
CA ASN A 104 -22.30 2.23 17.00
C ASN A 104 -21.06 3.10 16.83
N ILE A 105 -20.71 3.82 17.89
CA ILE A 105 -19.60 4.79 17.91
C ILE A 105 -18.20 4.13 17.94
N ASN A 106 -18.13 2.85 18.31
CA ASN A 106 -16.88 2.10 18.47
C ASN A 106 -16.39 1.48 17.15
N GLN A 107 -17.20 1.53 16.09
CA GLN A 107 -16.81 1.06 14.76
C GLN A 107 -16.23 2.20 13.95
N ASN A 108 -15.04 1.97 13.38
CA ASN A 108 -14.37 2.88 12.45
C ASN A 108 -14.48 2.41 10.99
N ILE A 109 -14.90 1.16 10.78
CA ILE A 109 -15.18 0.59 9.47
C ILE A 109 -16.59 0.03 9.51
N TYR A 110 -17.48 0.56 8.68
CA TYR A 110 -18.90 0.19 8.70
C TYR A 110 -19.59 0.58 7.40
N ASN A 111 -20.74 -0.04 7.12
CA ASN A 111 -21.60 0.38 6.00
C ASN A 111 -22.62 1.43 6.47
N LEU A 112 -23.42 1.95 5.55
CA LEU A 112 -24.44 2.97 5.86
C LEU A 112 -25.53 2.50 6.85
N ASN A 113 -25.61 1.21 7.20
CA ASN A 113 -26.54 0.73 8.22
C ASN A 113 -26.10 1.13 9.64
N ASN A 114 -24.83 1.50 9.85
CA ASN A 114 -24.36 2.03 11.13
C ASN A 114 -24.57 3.56 11.25
N ILE A 115 -25.21 4.20 10.27
CA ILE A 115 -25.50 5.64 10.29
C ILE A 115 -26.93 5.86 10.79
N GLU A 116 -27.10 6.81 11.71
CA GLU A 116 -28.38 7.29 12.22
C GLU A 116 -29.33 7.69 11.08
N GLU A 117 -30.60 7.30 11.15
CA GLU A 117 -31.54 7.42 10.02
C GLU A 117 -31.69 8.87 9.52
N LYS A 118 -31.79 9.84 10.44
CA LYS A 118 -31.82 11.29 10.12
C LYS A 118 -30.61 11.75 9.30
N THR A 119 -29.45 11.17 9.59
CA THR A 119 -28.18 11.49 8.94
C THR A 119 -28.11 10.79 7.59
N ARG A 120 -28.51 9.52 7.55
CA ARG A 120 -28.58 8.70 6.34
C ARG A 120 -29.45 9.35 5.27
N ILE A 121 -30.63 9.86 5.63
CA ILE A 121 -31.51 10.61 4.71
C ILE A 121 -30.78 11.81 4.10
N ARG A 122 -30.01 12.56 4.90
CA ARG A 122 -29.26 13.73 4.43
C ARG A 122 -28.08 13.36 3.52
N ILE A 123 -27.42 12.24 3.78
CA ILE A 123 -26.40 11.67 2.88
C ILE A 123 -27.04 11.30 1.54
N LEU A 124 -28.15 10.58 1.57
CA LEU A 124 -28.88 10.18 0.35
C LEU A 124 -29.34 11.39 -0.47
N ASN A 125 -29.85 12.43 0.19
CA ASN A 125 -30.23 13.67 -0.49
C ASN A 125 -29.02 14.35 -1.14
N GLY A 126 -27.88 14.37 -0.46
CA GLY A 126 -26.63 14.89 -1.03
C GLY A 126 -26.19 14.14 -2.28
N LEU A 127 -26.27 12.80 -2.27
CA LEU A 127 -25.97 11.96 -3.43
C LEU A 127 -26.96 12.18 -4.57
N LYS A 128 -28.27 12.18 -4.28
CA LYS A 128 -29.32 12.40 -5.29
C LYS A 128 -29.18 13.76 -5.99
N GLU A 129 -28.88 14.81 -5.22
CA GLU A 129 -28.63 16.13 -5.78
C GLU A 129 -27.41 16.15 -6.71
N GLU A 130 -26.33 15.44 -6.33
CA GLU A 130 -25.12 15.37 -7.15
C GLU A 130 -25.33 14.56 -8.42
N VAL A 131 -26.04 13.43 -8.32
CA VAL A 131 -26.45 12.63 -9.48
C VAL A 131 -27.30 13.46 -10.43
N LEU A 132 -28.30 14.17 -9.92
CA LEU A 132 -29.14 15.07 -10.73
C LEU A 132 -28.31 16.18 -11.39
N ARG A 133 -27.35 16.77 -10.66
CA ARG A 133 -26.47 17.82 -11.17
C ARG A 133 -25.58 17.35 -12.32
N VAL A 134 -25.02 16.13 -12.23
CA VAL A 134 -24.02 15.62 -13.18
C VAL A 134 -24.66 14.84 -14.34
N LYS A 135 -25.68 14.02 -14.05
CA LYS A 135 -26.34 13.13 -15.02
C LYS A 135 -27.66 13.71 -15.58
N GLY A 136 -28.22 14.75 -14.97
CA GLY A 136 -29.52 15.30 -15.33
C GLY A 136 -30.68 14.46 -14.82
N ASN A 137 -31.88 14.71 -15.35
CA ASN A 137 -33.14 14.07 -14.95
C ASN A 137 -33.73 13.14 -16.02
N SER A 138 -32.96 12.79 -17.06
CA SER A 138 -33.44 11.95 -18.17
C SER A 138 -33.59 10.48 -17.78
N ILE A 139 -32.81 10.01 -16.80
CA ILE A 139 -32.81 8.64 -16.30
C ILE A 139 -33.05 8.70 -14.79
N ASP A 140 -33.98 7.89 -14.29
CA ASP A 140 -34.17 7.71 -12.85
C ASP A 140 -33.14 6.71 -12.30
N TYR A 141 -32.28 7.19 -11.41
CA TYR A 141 -31.24 6.40 -10.75
C TYR A 141 -31.62 5.94 -9.34
N SER A 142 -32.87 6.13 -8.92
CA SER A 142 -33.30 5.88 -7.53
C SER A 142 -33.02 4.45 -7.06
N GLN A 143 -33.26 3.45 -7.91
CA GLN A 143 -32.99 2.05 -7.58
C GLN A 143 -31.48 1.77 -7.47
N GLN A 144 -30.69 2.26 -8.42
CA GLN A 144 -29.24 2.09 -8.45
C GLN A 144 -28.59 2.75 -7.23
N ILE A 145 -29.09 3.93 -6.82
CA ILE A 145 -28.64 4.59 -5.59
C ILE A 145 -28.91 3.71 -4.38
N GLU A 146 -30.10 3.11 -4.27
CA GLU A 146 -30.42 2.21 -3.16
C GLU A 146 -29.50 0.98 -3.13
N GLU A 147 -29.27 0.34 -4.27
CA GLU A 147 -28.37 -0.80 -4.40
C GLU A 147 -26.91 -0.44 -4.06
N PHE A 148 -26.43 0.70 -4.55
CA PHE A 148 -25.10 1.24 -4.24
C PHE A 148 -24.92 1.48 -2.74
N THR A 149 -25.92 2.06 -2.07
CA THR A 149 -25.81 2.40 -0.63
C THR A 149 -25.69 1.18 0.27
N LYS A 150 -26.12 0.00 -0.20
CA LYS A 150 -25.95 -1.29 0.49
C LYS A 150 -24.52 -1.83 0.37
N LYS A 151 -23.73 -1.36 -0.61
CA LYS A 151 -22.39 -1.85 -0.94
C LYS A 151 -21.26 -0.92 -0.49
N VAL A 152 -21.56 0.32 -0.11
CA VAL A 152 -20.55 1.30 0.29
C VAL A 152 -20.14 1.13 1.76
N PHE A 153 -18.84 1.17 1.99
CA PHE A 153 -18.22 1.20 3.31
C PHE A 153 -17.67 2.59 3.60
N ILE A 154 -17.80 3.02 4.85
CA ILE A 154 -17.12 4.18 5.41
C ILE A 154 -15.94 3.64 6.23
N VAL A 155 -14.77 4.21 5.98
CA VAL A 155 -13.55 3.96 6.75
C VAL A 155 -13.11 5.30 7.34
N GLU A 156 -13.21 5.40 8.66
CA GLU A 156 -12.74 6.55 9.43
C GLU A 156 -11.24 6.40 9.72
N ASP A 157 -10.44 7.37 9.28
CA ASP A 157 -9.02 7.47 9.58
C ASP A 157 -8.83 7.78 11.07
N ASN A 158 -8.43 6.76 11.81
CA ASN A 158 -8.07 6.83 13.22
C ASN A 158 -6.60 6.50 13.46
N ASN A 159 -5.79 6.43 12.39
CA ASN A 159 -4.41 5.97 12.46
C ASN A 159 -3.44 7.08 12.03
N THR A 160 -2.27 7.11 12.66
CA THR A 160 -1.19 8.02 12.29
C THR A 160 -0.44 7.49 11.06
N GLU A 161 0.33 8.36 10.40
CA GLU A 161 1.09 8.02 9.19
C GLU A 161 2.07 6.85 9.43
N ASN A 162 2.79 6.88 10.54
CA ASN A 162 3.66 5.80 10.98
C ASN A 162 2.91 4.46 11.21
N GLU A 163 1.68 4.47 11.72
CA GLU A 163 0.88 3.27 11.94
C GLU A 163 0.47 2.63 10.62
N TYR A 164 0.14 3.44 9.62
CA TYR A 164 -0.13 2.94 8.27
C TYR A 164 1.11 2.30 7.63
N ILE A 165 2.29 2.92 7.75
CA ILE A 165 3.54 2.29 7.28
C ILE A 165 3.80 0.97 8.02
N LYS A 166 3.68 0.97 9.35
CA LYS A 166 3.84 -0.24 10.18
C LYS A 166 2.85 -1.35 9.79
N SER A 167 1.63 -1.01 9.37
CA SER A 167 0.61 -1.99 8.93
C SER A 167 0.98 -2.74 7.66
N VAL A 168 1.82 -2.14 6.80
CA VAL A 168 2.35 -2.77 5.58
C VAL A 168 3.60 -3.61 5.89
N THR A 169 4.37 -3.23 6.93
CA THR A 169 5.51 -4.05 7.36
C THR A 169 5.05 -5.39 7.94
N LYS A 170 5.84 -6.43 7.68
CA LYS A 170 5.57 -7.80 8.17
C LYS A 170 6.40 -8.17 9.40
N PHE A 171 6.92 -7.17 10.10
CA PHE A 171 7.67 -7.36 11.32
C PHE A 171 6.74 -7.69 12.50
N LYS A 172 7.20 -8.55 13.40
CA LYS A 172 6.48 -8.85 14.65
C LYS A 172 6.57 -7.69 15.64
N LYS A 173 7.70 -7.01 15.67
CA LYS A 173 7.93 -5.78 16.45
C LYS A 173 7.66 -4.57 15.58
N THR A 174 6.77 -3.72 16.05
CA THR A 174 6.35 -2.50 15.37
C THR A 174 7.32 -1.32 15.57
N ASN A 175 8.17 -1.37 16.61
CA ASN A 175 9.08 -0.28 17.01
C ASN A 175 10.55 -0.60 16.74
N ILE A 176 10.88 -0.94 15.48
CA ILE A 176 12.26 -1.19 15.05
C ILE A 176 13.03 0.13 14.82
N LYS A 177 12.34 1.17 14.36
CA LYS A 177 12.84 2.52 14.14
C LYS A 177 11.93 3.54 14.86
N SER A 178 12.38 4.79 14.96
CA SER A 178 11.61 5.89 15.56
C SER A 178 10.40 6.27 14.71
N ASP A 179 9.45 6.99 15.29
CA ASP A 179 8.28 7.48 14.56
C ASP A 179 8.66 8.52 13.49
N ASP A 180 9.66 9.37 13.75
CA ASP A 180 10.20 10.32 12.76
C ASP A 180 10.71 9.60 11.50
N PHE A 181 11.33 8.44 11.66
CA PHE A 181 11.76 7.61 10.54
C PHE A 181 10.55 7.12 9.73
N TYR A 182 9.51 6.60 10.37
CA TYR A 182 8.35 6.12 9.62
C TYR A 182 7.58 7.26 8.92
N ASN A 183 7.55 8.46 9.52
CA ASN A 183 6.97 9.65 8.88
C ASN A 183 7.79 10.10 7.65
N SER A 184 9.12 9.94 7.67
CA SER A 184 9.94 10.22 6.49
C SER A 184 9.69 9.22 5.35
N VAL A 185 9.55 7.93 5.68
CA VAL A 185 9.16 6.89 4.69
C VAL A 185 7.77 7.17 4.09
N PHE A 186 6.82 7.60 4.91
CA PHE A 186 5.51 8.03 4.42
C PHE A 186 5.62 9.21 3.44
N THR A 187 6.45 10.20 3.78
CA THR A 187 6.71 11.36 2.90
C THR A 187 7.31 10.94 1.56
N ASP A 188 8.27 10.00 1.57
CA ASP A 188 8.85 9.47 0.34
C ASP A 188 7.81 8.79 -0.55
N LEU A 189 6.97 7.94 0.04
CA LEU A 189 5.91 7.23 -0.68
C LEU A 189 4.92 8.22 -1.31
N ARG A 190 4.53 9.27 -0.57
CA ARG A 190 3.68 10.35 -1.08
C ARG A 190 4.34 11.10 -2.24
N ASN A 191 5.65 11.34 -2.19
CA ASN A 191 6.40 12.00 -3.26
C ASN A 191 6.47 11.11 -4.53
N ILE A 192 6.63 9.80 -4.36
CA ILE A 192 6.56 8.83 -5.47
C ILE A 192 5.17 8.84 -6.09
N GLN A 193 4.10 8.79 -5.28
CA GLN A 193 2.72 8.87 -5.75
C GLN A 193 2.47 10.18 -6.52
N THR A 194 2.93 11.30 -5.99
CA THR A 194 2.89 12.62 -6.65
C THR A 194 3.55 12.58 -8.02
N THR A 195 4.73 11.96 -8.13
CA THR A 195 5.46 11.83 -9.38
C THR A 195 4.70 11.00 -10.41
N LYS A 196 4.07 9.90 -9.96
CA LYS A 196 3.23 9.02 -10.79
C LYS A 196 1.93 9.69 -11.25
N LYS A 197 1.42 10.68 -10.50
CA LYS A 197 0.23 11.47 -10.87
C LYS A 197 0.52 12.51 -11.96
N ASN A 198 1.78 12.81 -12.28
CA ASN A 198 2.18 13.86 -13.24
C ASN A 198 2.02 13.46 -14.72
N SER A 199 0.93 12.80 -15.08
CA SER A 199 0.53 12.51 -16.46
C SER A 199 -0.96 12.84 -16.66
N TYR A 200 -1.31 13.35 -17.83
CA TYR A 200 -2.69 13.70 -18.17
C TYR A 200 -3.38 12.48 -18.81
N ILE A 201 -4.50 12.05 -18.24
CA ILE A 201 -5.27 10.87 -18.72
C ILE A 201 -6.78 11.14 -18.86
N GLU A 202 -7.24 12.38 -18.70
CA GLU A 202 -8.66 12.73 -18.82
C GLU A 202 -9.17 12.35 -20.22
N ASN A 203 -10.36 11.74 -20.29
CA ASN A 203 -11.00 11.24 -21.51
C ASN A 203 -10.29 10.07 -22.19
N GLU A 204 -9.16 9.59 -21.67
CA GLU A 204 -8.58 8.33 -22.12
C GLU A 204 -9.53 7.17 -21.78
N THR A 205 -9.50 6.14 -22.63
CA THR A 205 -10.43 5.01 -22.51
C THR A 205 -9.70 3.69 -22.43
N ILE A 206 -10.20 2.80 -21.58
CA ILE A 206 -9.72 1.43 -21.44
C ILE A 206 -10.84 0.44 -21.72
N SER A 207 -10.47 -0.72 -22.27
CA SER A 207 -11.42 -1.80 -22.57
C SER A 207 -11.37 -2.89 -21.51
N GLU A 208 -10.19 -3.09 -20.92
CA GLU A 208 -9.94 -4.07 -19.86
C GLU A 208 -9.30 -3.38 -18.65
N ILE A 209 -9.53 -3.92 -17.46
CA ILE A 209 -8.99 -3.36 -16.21
C ILE A 209 -7.46 -3.29 -16.25
N ARG A 210 -6.79 -4.29 -16.84
CA ARG A 210 -5.32 -4.32 -16.97
C ARG A 210 -4.74 -3.14 -17.75
N ASP A 211 -5.53 -2.54 -18.66
CA ASP A 211 -5.06 -1.44 -19.51
C ASP A 211 -4.74 -0.20 -18.67
N VAL A 212 -5.28 -0.08 -17.46
CA VAL A 212 -4.95 0.98 -16.50
C VAL A 212 -3.46 1.06 -16.19
N LEU A 213 -2.75 -0.08 -16.28
CA LEU A 213 -1.32 -0.14 -16.01
C LEU A 213 -0.49 0.58 -17.07
N ASN A 214 -0.99 0.71 -18.30
CA ASN A 214 -0.30 1.38 -19.41
C ASN A 214 -0.09 2.87 -19.15
N PHE A 215 -0.89 3.47 -18.27
CA PHE A 215 -0.77 4.88 -17.88
C PHE A 215 0.34 5.13 -16.85
N ASN A 216 0.97 4.07 -16.31
CA ASN A 216 2.04 4.15 -15.33
C ASN A 216 1.69 4.93 -14.05
N ARG A 217 0.40 5.11 -13.74
CA ARG A 217 -0.11 5.77 -12.52
C ARG A 217 -0.41 4.74 -11.42
N HIS A 218 0.54 3.84 -11.17
CA HIS A 218 0.37 2.78 -10.19
C HIS A 218 1.66 2.45 -9.45
N LEU A 219 1.50 1.80 -8.30
CA LEU A 219 2.54 1.05 -7.59
C LEU A 219 2.05 -0.36 -7.36
N THR A 220 2.96 -1.32 -7.35
CA THR A 220 2.65 -2.65 -6.83
C THR A 220 2.76 -2.66 -5.30
N THR A 221 2.05 -3.57 -4.64
CA THR A 221 2.22 -3.86 -3.21
C THR A 221 3.70 -4.10 -2.88
N THR A 222 4.38 -4.80 -3.79
CA THR A 222 5.80 -5.11 -3.71
C THR A 222 6.70 -3.87 -3.82
N ASP A 223 6.37 -2.89 -4.65
CA ASP A 223 7.15 -1.63 -4.74
C ASP A 223 7.12 -0.90 -3.40
N VAL A 224 5.95 -0.85 -2.75
CA VAL A 224 5.78 -0.24 -1.43
C VAL A 224 6.54 -1.02 -0.36
N GLU A 225 6.41 -2.35 -0.33
CA GLU A 225 7.18 -3.21 0.58
C GLU A 225 8.69 -3.03 0.40
N THR A 226 9.17 -2.93 -0.85
CA THR A 226 10.59 -2.77 -1.21
C THR A 226 11.12 -1.44 -0.70
N LEU A 227 10.39 -0.35 -0.96
CA LEU A 227 10.74 0.98 -0.47
C LEU A 227 10.91 0.98 1.05
N ILE A 228 9.94 0.41 1.77
CA ILE A 228 9.96 0.39 3.23
C ILE A 228 11.16 -0.41 3.75
N ILE A 229 11.42 -1.62 3.22
CA ILE A 229 12.54 -2.43 3.72
C ILE A 229 13.91 -1.83 3.36
N SER A 230 14.08 -1.28 2.14
CA SER A 230 15.31 -0.58 1.74
C SER A 230 15.58 0.61 2.64
N ARG A 231 14.55 1.40 3.00
CA ARG A 231 14.70 2.52 3.94
C ARG A 231 15.05 2.07 5.35
N ILE A 232 14.46 0.96 5.83
CA ILE A 232 14.74 0.44 7.18
C ILE A 232 16.17 -0.07 7.30
N ILE A 233 16.65 -0.74 6.25
CA ILE A 233 18.03 -1.24 6.16
C ILE A 233 19.02 -0.11 5.89
N GLY A 234 18.62 0.93 5.15
CA GLY A 234 19.46 2.07 4.78
C GLY A 234 20.12 1.92 3.39
N ILE A 235 19.86 0.82 2.68
CA ILE A 235 20.44 0.51 1.37
C ILE A 235 19.41 -0.22 0.49
N GLU A 236 19.51 -0.04 -0.82
CA GLU A 236 18.77 -0.82 -1.83
C GLU A 236 19.26 -2.27 -1.90
N ILE A 237 18.61 -3.16 -1.14
CA ILE A 237 19.02 -4.56 -0.93
C ILE A 237 19.09 -5.33 -2.25
N PHE A 238 18.14 -5.09 -3.16
CA PHE A 238 18.02 -5.84 -4.42
C PHE A 238 18.81 -5.23 -5.58
N ASN A 239 19.38 -4.04 -5.39
CA ASN A 239 20.20 -3.33 -6.38
C ASN A 239 21.57 -2.95 -5.78
N TYR A 240 22.10 -3.77 -4.87
CA TYR A 240 23.40 -3.53 -4.26
C TYR A 240 24.52 -3.78 -5.27
N TYR A 241 25.20 -2.71 -5.71
CA TYR A 241 26.17 -2.75 -6.83
C TYR A 241 27.59 -3.18 -6.43
N SER A 242 27.89 -3.29 -5.13
CA SER A 242 29.23 -3.62 -4.62
C SER A 242 29.23 -4.97 -3.90
N ILE A 243 30.41 -5.39 -3.43
CA ILE A 243 30.52 -6.50 -2.47
C ILE A 243 30.53 -5.87 -1.07
N PRO A 244 29.62 -6.25 -0.16
CA PRO A 244 29.69 -5.76 1.21
C PRO A 244 31.05 -6.11 1.81
N ILE A 245 31.72 -5.15 2.45
CA ILE A 245 33.09 -5.29 3.01
C ILE A 245 33.16 -6.49 3.95
N TYR A 246 32.16 -6.63 4.82
CA TYR A 246 32.10 -7.74 5.78
C TYR A 246 31.87 -9.10 5.09
N PHE A 247 31.20 -9.11 3.94
CA PHE A 247 31.00 -10.32 3.15
C PHE A 247 32.24 -10.69 2.35
N PHE A 248 32.97 -9.70 1.82
CA PHE A 248 34.21 -9.90 1.07
C PHE A 248 35.21 -10.76 1.87
N HIS A 249 35.32 -10.54 3.18
CA HIS A 249 36.19 -11.36 4.04
C HIS A 249 35.84 -12.85 4.07
N LEU A 250 34.59 -13.22 3.79
CA LEU A 250 34.12 -14.61 3.75
C LEU A 250 34.38 -15.29 2.40
N ILE A 251 34.52 -14.50 1.33
CA ILE A 251 34.64 -15.00 -0.05
C ILE A 251 35.96 -14.63 -0.72
N LYS A 252 36.88 -13.96 -0.02
CA LYS A 252 38.16 -13.47 -0.56
C LYS A 252 39.07 -14.55 -1.14
N ASP A 253 38.91 -15.80 -0.71
CA ASP A 253 39.75 -16.92 -1.14
C ASP A 253 39.23 -17.59 -2.42
N TYR A 254 38.03 -17.20 -2.89
CA TYR A 254 37.47 -17.65 -4.16
C TYR A 254 38.06 -16.86 -5.33
N ASN A 255 38.06 -17.47 -6.52
CA ASN A 255 38.45 -16.77 -7.73
C ASN A 255 37.37 -15.76 -8.15
N THR A 256 37.69 -14.86 -9.08
CA THR A 256 36.78 -13.77 -9.49
C THR A 256 35.46 -14.26 -10.09
N GLU A 257 35.45 -15.36 -10.84
CA GLU A 257 34.22 -15.91 -11.43
C GLU A 257 33.35 -16.56 -10.34
N ASP A 258 33.95 -17.34 -9.44
CA ASP A 258 33.25 -17.92 -8.29
C ASP A 258 32.63 -16.85 -7.40
N VAL A 259 33.34 -15.73 -7.16
CA VAL A 259 32.82 -14.59 -6.39
C VAL A 259 31.58 -13.99 -7.06
N LYS A 260 31.60 -13.81 -8.39
CA LYS A 260 30.44 -13.31 -9.13
C LYS A 260 29.26 -14.26 -9.01
N ASP A 261 29.50 -15.56 -9.19
CA ASP A 261 28.46 -16.59 -9.09
C ASP A 261 27.84 -16.63 -7.68
N ILE A 262 28.66 -16.56 -6.63
CA ILE A 262 28.20 -16.52 -5.24
C ILE A 262 27.31 -15.29 -4.98
N ILE A 263 27.73 -14.10 -5.45
CA ILE A 263 26.96 -12.86 -5.26
C ILE A 263 25.65 -12.93 -6.04
N GLN A 264 25.68 -13.40 -7.28
CA GLN A 264 24.49 -13.59 -8.09
C GLN A 264 23.52 -14.59 -7.46
N GLU A 265 24.01 -15.72 -6.93
CA GLU A 265 23.19 -16.69 -6.21
C GLU A 265 22.58 -16.06 -4.95
N CYS A 266 23.36 -15.34 -4.15
CA CYS A 266 22.87 -14.65 -2.95
C CYS A 266 21.78 -13.63 -3.29
N ASN A 267 22.01 -12.76 -4.27
CA ASN A 267 21.02 -11.77 -4.73
C ASN A 267 19.75 -12.46 -5.26
N SER A 268 19.88 -13.50 -6.07
CA SER A 268 18.76 -14.29 -6.60
C SER A 268 17.96 -14.93 -5.46
N ASN A 269 18.63 -15.50 -4.46
CA ASN A 269 17.99 -16.13 -3.31
C ASN A 269 17.26 -15.12 -2.42
N LEU A 270 17.83 -13.93 -2.18
CA LEU A 270 17.17 -12.86 -1.43
C LEU A 270 15.96 -12.30 -2.18
N SER A 271 16.11 -12.00 -3.47
CA SER A 271 15.00 -11.58 -4.34
C SER A 271 13.88 -12.62 -4.35
N ARG A 272 14.22 -13.90 -4.55
CA ARG A 272 13.25 -15.00 -4.50
C ARG A 272 12.57 -15.09 -3.13
N ALA A 273 13.31 -14.87 -2.04
CA ALA A 273 12.76 -14.90 -0.69
C ALA A 273 11.73 -13.78 -0.49
N PHE A 274 12.04 -12.59 -0.98
CA PHE A 274 11.20 -11.40 -0.82
C PHE A 274 10.00 -11.39 -1.76
N PHE A 275 10.18 -11.63 -3.06
CA PHE A 275 9.10 -11.48 -4.06
C PHE A 275 8.12 -12.68 -4.09
N ASN A 276 8.48 -13.83 -3.52
CA ASN A 276 7.58 -14.97 -3.46
C ASN A 276 6.65 -14.90 -2.23
N LYS A 277 5.33 -14.91 -2.48
CA LYS A 277 4.28 -14.82 -1.44
C LYS A 277 4.44 -15.84 -0.30
N ASN A 278 4.96 -17.04 -0.59
CA ASN A 278 5.14 -18.11 0.40
C ASN A 278 6.36 -17.90 1.31
N SER A 279 7.37 -17.14 0.86
CA SER A 279 8.61 -16.91 1.60
C SER A 279 8.79 -15.48 2.09
N ASN A 280 8.01 -14.52 1.58
CA ASN A 280 8.15 -13.10 1.90
C ASN A 280 8.12 -12.86 3.42
N GLN A 281 7.15 -13.44 4.14
CA GLN A 281 7.09 -13.34 5.60
C GLN A 281 8.36 -13.87 6.29
N ILE A 282 8.98 -14.91 5.74
CA ILE A 282 10.22 -15.48 6.30
C ILE A 282 11.39 -14.52 6.08
N PHE A 283 11.49 -13.89 4.91
CA PHE A 283 12.48 -12.84 4.65
C PHE A 283 12.35 -11.69 5.67
N TRP A 284 11.14 -11.15 5.87
CA TRP A 284 10.90 -10.08 6.85
C TRP A 284 11.29 -10.51 8.27
N ASN A 285 10.94 -11.73 8.70
CA ASN A 285 11.33 -12.25 10.01
C ASN A 285 12.86 -12.36 10.18
N ILE A 286 13.59 -12.70 9.11
CA ILE A 286 15.06 -12.79 9.12
C ILE A 286 15.66 -11.39 9.26
N CYS A 287 15.20 -10.42 8.45
CA CYS A 287 15.63 -9.02 8.57
C CYS A 287 15.37 -8.47 9.98
N GLU A 288 14.18 -8.70 10.53
CA GLU A 288 13.83 -8.29 11.89
C GLU A 288 14.78 -8.85 12.94
N LYS A 289 15.15 -10.14 12.80
CA LYS A 289 16.03 -10.83 13.73
C LYS A 289 17.43 -10.23 13.70
N ILE A 290 17.96 -9.96 12.50
CA ILE A 290 19.27 -9.33 12.31
C ILE A 290 19.27 -7.91 12.87
N ILE A 291 18.29 -7.09 12.49
CA ILE A 291 18.20 -5.69 12.96
C ILE A 291 18.03 -5.63 14.48
N THR A 292 17.18 -6.50 15.06
CA THR A 292 17.03 -6.60 16.52
C THR A 292 18.33 -6.99 17.20
N PHE A 293 19.11 -7.90 16.61
CA PHE A 293 20.39 -8.33 17.16
C PHE A 293 21.40 -7.17 17.15
N LEU A 294 21.54 -6.48 16.01
CA LEU A 294 22.44 -5.34 15.84
C LEU A 294 22.08 -4.16 16.77
N ASN A 295 20.79 -3.88 16.97
CA ASN A 295 20.36 -2.83 17.90
C ASN A 295 20.70 -3.13 19.37
N LYS A 296 21.06 -4.39 19.71
CA LYS A 296 21.39 -4.83 21.08
C LYS A 296 22.88 -5.15 21.27
N ASN A 297 23.64 -5.27 20.18
CA ASN A 297 25.02 -5.73 20.20
C ASN A 297 25.83 -4.93 19.18
N ASP A 298 27.02 -4.48 19.57
CA ASP A 298 27.88 -3.68 18.68
C ASP A 298 28.79 -4.53 17.77
N SER A 299 28.62 -5.85 17.77
CA SER A 299 29.43 -6.74 16.94
C SER A 299 29.11 -6.55 15.46
N LYS A 300 30.16 -6.46 14.65
CA LYS A 300 30.08 -6.45 13.17
C LYS A 300 30.64 -7.73 12.56
N ASP A 301 30.93 -8.74 13.38
CA ASP A 301 31.36 -10.05 12.91
C ASP A 301 30.14 -10.83 12.38
N VAL A 302 30.14 -11.05 11.07
CA VAL A 302 29.04 -11.71 10.35
C VAL A 302 28.82 -13.14 10.81
N ASN A 303 29.89 -13.90 11.11
CA ASN A 303 29.76 -15.27 11.59
C ASN A 303 29.20 -15.29 13.01
N TYR A 304 29.71 -14.43 13.89
CA TYR A 304 29.17 -14.30 15.26
C TYR A 304 27.69 -13.93 15.26
N ILE A 305 27.29 -12.94 14.44
CA ILE A 305 25.88 -12.54 14.32
C ILE A 305 25.06 -13.71 13.77
N PHE A 306 25.54 -14.39 12.73
CA PHE A 306 24.85 -15.54 12.16
C PHE A 306 24.62 -16.64 13.21
N ASP A 307 25.67 -17.03 13.94
CA ASP A 307 25.59 -18.11 14.92
C ASP A 307 24.68 -17.73 16.11
N GLN A 308 24.84 -16.53 16.67
CA GLN A 308 24.02 -16.10 17.81
C GLN A 308 22.58 -15.87 17.41
N ALA A 309 22.34 -15.23 16.26
CA ALA A 309 20.99 -14.97 15.81
C ALA A 309 20.33 -16.24 15.26
N PHE A 310 21.03 -17.19 14.63
CA PHE A 310 20.40 -18.29 13.88
C PHE A 310 20.76 -19.71 14.33
N SER A 311 21.56 -19.93 15.39
CA SER A 311 21.90 -21.27 15.92
C SER A 311 20.71 -22.21 16.14
N LYS A 312 19.55 -21.67 16.54
CA LYS A 312 18.31 -22.45 16.76
C LYS A 312 17.26 -22.26 15.66
N TYR A 313 17.62 -21.65 14.54
CA TYR A 313 16.69 -21.32 13.46
C TYR A 313 16.69 -22.41 12.38
N THR A 314 15.53 -23.03 12.16
CA THR A 314 15.36 -23.98 11.05
C THR A 314 14.92 -23.23 9.80
N PHE A 315 15.84 -23.09 8.83
CA PHE A 315 15.51 -22.54 7.53
C PHE A 315 14.61 -23.51 6.76
N ARG A 316 13.30 -23.23 6.74
CA ARG A 316 12.32 -24.03 5.97
C ARG A 316 12.38 -23.77 4.46
N ILE A 317 13.19 -22.81 4.03
CA ILE A 317 13.35 -22.40 2.64
C ILE A 317 14.73 -22.84 2.16
N LEU A 318 14.76 -23.72 1.15
CA LEU A 318 15.98 -24.36 0.65
C LEU A 318 17.04 -23.38 0.11
N TYR A 319 16.62 -22.22 -0.40
CA TYR A 319 17.53 -21.24 -1.01
C TYR A 319 18.01 -20.15 -0.02
N LEU A 320 17.47 -20.08 1.20
CA LEU A 320 18.01 -19.21 2.25
C LEU A 320 19.10 -19.96 3.03
N LYS A 321 20.22 -20.21 2.35
CA LYS A 321 21.40 -20.91 2.88
C LYS A 321 22.24 -20.00 3.78
N ASP A 322 23.13 -20.60 4.56
CA ASP A 322 24.11 -19.92 5.43
C ASP A 322 24.77 -18.71 4.75
N LEU A 323 25.38 -18.93 3.58
CA LEU A 323 26.09 -17.89 2.84
C LEU A 323 25.17 -16.72 2.41
N THR A 324 23.93 -17.01 2.01
CA THR A 324 22.93 -15.99 1.65
C THR A 324 22.51 -15.15 2.86
N ILE A 325 22.38 -15.77 4.04
CA ILE A 325 22.06 -15.02 5.27
C ILE A 325 23.25 -14.19 5.73
N LYS A 326 24.48 -14.71 5.64
CA LYS A 326 25.70 -13.96 5.93
C LYS A 326 25.88 -12.77 4.99
N TYR A 327 25.52 -12.95 3.71
CA TYR A 327 25.44 -11.85 2.75
C TYR A 327 24.43 -10.78 3.18
N LEU A 328 23.21 -11.18 3.54
CA LEU A 328 22.18 -10.26 4.03
C LEU A 328 22.60 -9.54 5.32
N ILE A 329 23.21 -10.24 6.28
CA ILE A 329 23.78 -9.63 7.50
C ILE A 329 24.79 -8.54 7.11
N SER A 330 25.67 -8.83 6.16
CA SER A 330 26.68 -7.87 5.71
C SER A 330 26.08 -6.62 5.08
N ILE A 331 25.04 -6.76 4.24
CA ILE A 331 24.28 -5.63 3.69
C ILE A 331 23.66 -4.80 4.82
N ILE A 332 23.03 -5.46 5.80
CA ILE A 332 22.36 -4.76 6.90
C ILE A 332 23.37 -3.99 7.77
N ILE A 333 24.53 -4.58 8.09
CA ILE A 333 25.58 -3.89 8.85
C ILE A 333 26.02 -2.61 8.12
N GLU A 334 26.20 -2.68 6.80
CA GLU A 334 26.61 -1.50 6.03
C GLU A 334 25.54 -0.43 5.96
N GLY A 335 24.26 -0.80 5.85
CA GLY A 335 23.16 0.17 5.83
C GLY A 335 22.86 0.81 7.18
N THR A 336 23.35 0.22 8.27
CA THR A 336 23.29 0.82 9.62
C THR A 336 24.42 1.83 9.89
N ARG A 337 25.36 2.03 8.97
CA ARG A 337 26.36 3.11 9.03
C ARG A 337 25.74 4.44 8.62
#